data_AF-A0A1D2QTV3-F1
#
_entry.id   AF-A0A1D2QTV3-F1
#
_cell.length_a   1.000
_cell.length_b   1.000
_cell.length_c   1.000
_cell.angle_alpha   90.00
_cell.angle_beta   90.00
_cell.angle_gamma   90.00
#
_symmetry.space_group_name_H-M   'P 1'
#
loop_
_entity.id
_entity.type
_entity.pdbx_description
1 polymer ?
#
loop_
_entity_poly.entity_id
_entity_poly.type
_entity_poly.pdbx_seq_one_letter_code
_entity_poly.pdbx_strand_id
1 'polypeptide(L)'
;MVIRHNLENLHVAPFGQLFTKDNNDKFIISAQLNFCVKQFNALESLNLLSYATTQDKPGLLKDKGVNAGGKIIAWDPAPLNEAIDIMLGFQQFRQRWWQQHGSRTEPFYATALRARLRQVIDQLIHQSQIREYTQKPDQLLISKDEESYLSSSIVSFERVEGMIRQLQTLFIQEGDSGNATLLKNQTNGYVYEQLQILTDLVNKNRLYSPLLGNNWHSHTLAGSLFSYNDPKALASYLENQRQRLSFMAQNYAKPLVSYLIDTSTIAKTSNNARLWYDTLLELRQYDRQQPGNNVTQLQQYIGEQLAQQTWESCDATLATPQVFSSGGLFSQRHYQIDQTVRKQCKNYANNTVLRQYFALVERFNNDIKGQFPFAKYNDKQRIDIKPKVLDDFITDYQKNWGKAENGKSLLSSLENYLAQNPQADSDNWINFVKKIDQFANFYQQVLGKAGNIDITLDVEFNARLTSSQGQDQIIEWQLNSGADSAIFPNGNRRVQWQPGDALSLSLRWAKGSKFIPLNGYQSPQHVEPDSSVARFDTKGQWSLFEWLQQYGLQSISTSRKNWLGFSVPVGIKTPSTETEEPQTPAYISRINIAVSAIIADANGREKHLAVPSLLPFFAPGLPDGDT
;
A
#
# COMPACT_ATOMS: atom_id res chain seq x y z
N MET A 1 -68.56 -37.31 -66.26
CA MET A 1 -67.26 -37.07 -66.95
C MET A 1 -66.67 -35.70 -66.59
N VAL A 2 -67.45 -34.61 -66.66
CA VAL A 2 -67.00 -33.23 -66.37
C VAL A 2 -66.34 -33.05 -64.99
N ILE A 3 -66.92 -33.59 -63.92
CA ILE A 3 -66.36 -33.48 -62.56
C ILE A 3 -64.99 -34.16 -62.44
N ARG A 4 -64.81 -35.33 -63.08
CA ARG A 4 -63.53 -36.06 -63.09
C ARG A 4 -62.46 -35.28 -63.85
N HIS A 5 -62.81 -34.72 -65.01
CA HIS A 5 -61.91 -33.87 -65.78
C HIS A 5 -61.52 -32.57 -65.03
N ASN A 6 -62.46 -31.98 -64.30
CA ASN A 6 -62.18 -30.79 -63.49
C ASN A 6 -61.25 -31.08 -62.30
N LEU A 7 -61.35 -32.27 -61.68
CA LEU A 7 -60.45 -32.69 -60.59
C LEU A 7 -59.03 -32.99 -61.08
N GLU A 8 -58.88 -33.55 -62.28
CA GLU A 8 -57.58 -33.81 -62.93
C GLU A 8 -56.84 -32.51 -63.26
N ASN A 9 -57.59 -31.46 -63.63
CA ASN A 9 -57.06 -30.15 -63.97
C ASN A 9 -57.03 -29.18 -62.78
N LEU A 10 -57.44 -29.62 -61.58
CA LEU A 10 -57.47 -28.78 -60.39
C LEU A 10 -56.03 -28.48 -59.92
N HIS A 11 -55.57 -27.30 -60.28
CA HIS A 11 -54.27 -26.79 -59.90
C HIS A 11 -54.43 -25.73 -58.81
N VAL A 12 -53.89 -25.98 -57.63
CA VAL A 12 -53.96 -25.04 -56.51
C VAL A 12 -52.54 -24.59 -56.19
N ALA A 13 -52.22 -23.32 -56.44
CA ALA A 13 -50.95 -22.77 -56.00
C ALA A 13 -50.89 -22.72 -54.47
N PRO A 14 -49.77 -23.08 -53.82
CA PRO A 14 -48.49 -23.53 -54.38
C PRO A 14 -48.36 -25.07 -54.55
N PHE A 15 -49.42 -25.84 -54.32
CA PHE A 15 -49.42 -27.31 -54.26
C PHE A 15 -49.43 -28.02 -55.62
N GLY A 16 -49.75 -27.29 -56.70
CA GLY A 16 -49.82 -27.85 -58.04
C GLY A 16 -51.08 -28.67 -58.28
N GLN A 17 -50.97 -29.73 -59.08
CA GLN A 17 -52.06 -30.68 -59.29
C GLN A 17 -52.31 -31.47 -58.00
N LEU A 18 -53.56 -31.51 -57.54
CA LEU A 18 -53.90 -32.22 -56.29
C LEU A 18 -54.08 -33.73 -56.51
N PHE A 19 -54.55 -34.13 -57.69
CA PHE A 19 -54.85 -35.51 -58.03
C PHE A 19 -54.20 -35.91 -59.36
N THR A 20 -53.77 -37.17 -59.46
CA THR A 20 -53.29 -37.81 -60.70
C THR A 20 -54.00 -39.16 -60.87
N LYS A 21 -53.97 -39.74 -62.06
CA LYS A 21 -54.49 -41.10 -62.27
C LYS A 21 -53.43 -42.15 -62.00
N ASP A 22 -53.82 -43.28 -61.43
CA ASP A 22 -53.00 -44.49 -61.35
C ASP A 22 -53.10 -45.34 -62.62
N ASN A 23 -52.39 -46.47 -62.66
CA ASN A 23 -52.40 -47.40 -63.80
C ASN A 23 -53.78 -48.02 -64.09
N ASN A 24 -54.76 -47.86 -63.19
CA ASN A 24 -56.14 -48.34 -63.31
C ASN A 24 -57.13 -47.21 -63.57
N ASP A 25 -56.66 -46.02 -63.97
CA ASP A 25 -57.46 -44.82 -64.26
C ASP A 25 -58.27 -44.29 -63.04
N LYS A 26 -57.81 -44.63 -61.81
CA LYS A 26 -58.37 -44.12 -60.56
C LYS A 26 -57.63 -42.86 -60.11
N PHE A 27 -58.37 -41.89 -59.58
CA PHE A 27 -57.76 -40.70 -58.96
C PHE A 27 -57.04 -41.07 -57.67
N ILE A 28 -55.76 -40.75 -57.61
CA ILE A 28 -54.89 -40.82 -56.44
C ILE A 28 -54.34 -39.42 -56.13
N ILE A 29 -53.90 -39.22 -54.89
CA ILE A 29 -53.21 -37.98 -54.47
C ILE A 29 -51.92 -37.86 -55.27
N SER A 30 -51.66 -36.68 -55.83
CA SER A 30 -50.44 -36.46 -56.62
C SER A 30 -49.18 -36.68 -55.78
N ALA A 31 -48.09 -37.10 -56.41
CA ALA A 31 -46.80 -37.26 -55.73
C ALA A 31 -46.34 -35.95 -55.06
N GLN A 32 -46.66 -34.81 -55.67
CA GLN A 32 -46.36 -33.47 -55.15
C GLN A 32 -47.17 -33.16 -53.88
N LEU A 33 -48.48 -33.42 -53.88
CA LEU A 33 -49.31 -33.21 -52.69
C LEU A 33 -48.94 -34.19 -51.56
N ASN A 34 -48.67 -35.46 -51.88
CA ASN A 34 -48.16 -36.43 -50.91
C ASN A 34 -46.81 -36.03 -50.30
N PHE A 35 -45.91 -35.46 -51.11
CA PHE A 35 -44.65 -34.91 -50.61
C PHE A 35 -44.89 -33.72 -49.66
N CYS A 36 -45.75 -32.78 -50.04
CA CYS A 36 -46.15 -31.66 -49.18
C CYS A 36 -46.75 -32.13 -47.86
N VAL A 37 -47.66 -33.12 -47.85
CA VAL A 37 -48.25 -33.67 -46.62
C VAL A 37 -47.17 -34.26 -45.72
N LYS A 38 -46.25 -35.07 -46.26
CA LYS A 38 -45.12 -35.61 -45.48
C LYS A 38 -44.22 -34.52 -44.91
N GLN A 39 -43.97 -33.47 -45.71
CA GLN A 39 -43.17 -32.32 -45.31
C GLN A 39 -43.86 -31.51 -44.18
N PHE A 40 -45.18 -31.32 -44.26
CA PHE A 40 -45.97 -30.67 -43.21
C PHE A 40 -45.98 -31.47 -41.92
N ASN A 41 -46.20 -32.78 -41.98
CA ASN A 41 -46.12 -33.64 -40.79
C ASN A 41 -44.72 -33.62 -40.18
N ALA A 42 -43.68 -33.51 -41.01
CA ALA A 42 -42.30 -33.36 -40.52
C ALA A 42 -42.05 -32.01 -39.83
N LEU A 43 -42.83 -30.95 -40.08
CA LEU A 43 -42.69 -29.68 -39.35
C LEU A 43 -43.01 -29.86 -37.86
N GLU A 44 -43.94 -30.73 -37.50
CA GLU A 44 -44.31 -31.01 -36.10
C GLU A 44 -43.13 -31.57 -35.30
N SER A 45 -42.12 -32.16 -35.96
CA SER A 45 -40.90 -32.63 -35.32
C SER A 45 -39.91 -31.52 -34.95
N LEU A 46 -40.15 -30.27 -35.39
CA LEU A 46 -39.29 -29.13 -35.06
C LEU A 46 -39.69 -28.53 -33.71
N ASN A 47 -38.79 -28.62 -32.73
CA ASN A 47 -38.97 -28.04 -31.40
C ASN A 47 -39.32 -26.54 -31.42
N LEU A 48 -38.93 -25.79 -32.47
CA LEU A 48 -39.25 -24.35 -32.62
C LEU A 48 -40.77 -24.06 -32.65
N LEU A 49 -41.60 -25.03 -33.03
CA LEU A 49 -43.06 -24.87 -33.05
C LEU A 49 -43.71 -25.10 -31.68
N SER A 50 -43.00 -25.72 -30.74
CA SER A 50 -43.50 -26.00 -29.38
C SER A 50 -43.44 -24.80 -28.44
N TYR A 51 -42.68 -23.75 -28.79
CA TYR A 51 -42.62 -22.53 -28.00
C TYR A 51 -43.93 -21.76 -28.10
N ALA A 52 -44.38 -21.17 -27.00
CA ALA A 52 -45.49 -20.22 -27.02
C ALA A 52 -45.12 -18.98 -27.85
N THR A 53 -46.09 -18.35 -28.53
CA THR A 53 -45.84 -17.05 -29.14
C THR A 53 -45.84 -15.98 -28.05
N THR A 54 -45.05 -14.92 -28.22
CA THR A 54 -45.01 -13.79 -27.28
C THR A 54 -46.35 -13.07 -27.13
N GLN A 55 -47.33 -13.34 -27.99
CA GLN A 55 -48.71 -12.87 -27.87
C GLN A 55 -49.56 -13.67 -26.85
N ASP A 56 -49.20 -14.90 -26.49
CA ASP A 56 -50.04 -15.75 -25.64
C ASP A 56 -49.89 -15.50 -24.14
N LYS A 57 -48.90 -14.70 -23.70
CA LYS A 57 -48.71 -14.36 -22.27
C LYS A 57 -48.19 -12.93 -22.07
N PRO A 58 -49.07 -11.92 -21.91
CA PRO A 58 -48.68 -10.51 -21.68
C PRO A 58 -47.92 -10.22 -20.36
N GLY A 59 -47.54 -11.25 -19.58
CA GLY A 59 -46.94 -11.09 -18.23
C GLY A 59 -45.53 -11.66 -18.05
N LEU A 60 -45.08 -12.63 -18.87
CA LEU A 60 -43.80 -13.31 -18.60
C LEU A 60 -42.55 -12.53 -19.02
N LEU A 61 -42.71 -11.54 -19.89
CA LEU A 61 -41.64 -10.62 -20.27
C LEU A 61 -41.49 -9.44 -19.30
N LYS A 62 -42.46 -9.22 -18.40
CA LYS A 62 -42.38 -8.20 -17.35
C LYS A 62 -41.57 -8.68 -16.14
N ASP A 63 -41.61 -9.98 -15.83
CA ASP A 63 -40.89 -10.54 -14.68
C ASP A 63 -39.59 -11.29 -15.02
N LYS A 64 -39.35 -11.68 -16.29
CA LYS A 64 -38.09 -12.31 -16.70
C LYS A 64 -37.62 -11.78 -18.06
N GLY A 65 -36.63 -10.88 -18.02
CA GLY A 65 -35.61 -10.78 -19.07
C GLY A 65 -35.77 -9.73 -20.17
N VAL A 66 -36.98 -9.27 -20.53
CA VAL A 66 -37.14 -8.39 -21.70
C VAL A 66 -37.35 -6.90 -21.37
N ASN A 67 -37.70 -6.56 -20.13
CA ASN A 67 -37.79 -5.16 -19.66
C ASN A 67 -37.02 -4.86 -18.35
N ALA A 68 -36.22 -5.79 -17.84
CA ALA A 68 -35.38 -5.54 -16.67
C ALA A 68 -34.12 -4.77 -17.09
N GLY A 69 -34.20 -3.44 -17.13
CA GLY A 69 -33.04 -2.59 -17.33
C GLY A 69 -31.99 -2.88 -16.25
N GLY A 70 -30.87 -3.48 -16.63
CA GLY A 70 -29.78 -3.87 -15.73
C GLY A 70 -28.66 -4.58 -16.47
N LYS A 71 -27.43 -4.53 -15.95
CA LYS A 71 -26.25 -5.13 -16.59
C LYS A 71 -26.33 -6.66 -16.54
N ILE A 72 -25.77 -7.32 -17.55
CA ILE A 72 -25.58 -8.78 -17.55
C ILE A 72 -24.43 -9.08 -16.57
N ILE A 73 -24.67 -9.98 -15.62
CA ILE A 73 -23.70 -10.36 -14.58
C ILE A 73 -23.25 -11.81 -14.67
N ALA A 74 -23.95 -12.65 -15.43
CA ALA A 74 -23.59 -14.04 -15.69
C ALA A 74 -24.41 -14.60 -16.87
N TRP A 75 -24.02 -15.80 -17.33
CA TRP A 75 -24.72 -16.53 -18.38
C TRP A 75 -25.23 -17.89 -17.89
N ASP A 76 -26.45 -18.24 -18.27
CA ASP A 76 -27.02 -19.58 -18.14
C ASP A 76 -26.76 -20.37 -19.43
N PRO A 77 -26.05 -21.51 -19.37
CA PRO A 77 -25.77 -22.33 -20.55
C PRO A 77 -27.00 -23.01 -21.16
N ALA A 78 -28.05 -23.29 -20.37
CA ALA A 78 -29.15 -24.14 -20.83
C ALA A 78 -29.91 -23.54 -22.04
N PRO A 79 -30.31 -22.25 -22.05
CA PRO A 79 -31.00 -21.66 -23.19
C PRO A 79 -30.11 -21.54 -24.44
N LEU A 80 -28.79 -21.36 -24.28
CA LEU A 80 -27.86 -21.30 -25.41
C LEU A 80 -27.68 -22.68 -26.06
N ASN A 81 -27.59 -23.74 -25.26
CA ASN A 81 -27.54 -25.09 -25.78
C ASN A 81 -28.82 -25.44 -26.54
N GLU A 82 -29.97 -25.08 -25.98
CA GLU A 82 -31.26 -25.29 -26.64
C GLU A 82 -31.37 -24.49 -27.96
N ALA A 83 -30.83 -23.27 -28.01
CA ALA A 83 -30.75 -22.48 -29.24
C ALA A 83 -29.90 -23.19 -30.31
N ILE A 84 -28.76 -23.78 -29.93
CA ILE A 84 -27.90 -24.55 -30.83
C ILE A 84 -28.68 -25.75 -31.40
N ASP A 85 -29.35 -26.52 -30.54
CA ASP A 85 -30.12 -27.70 -30.95
C ASP A 85 -31.23 -27.33 -31.94
N ILE A 86 -31.93 -26.23 -31.70
CA ILE A 86 -32.98 -25.72 -32.60
C ILE A 86 -32.40 -25.31 -33.96
N MET A 87 -31.26 -24.61 -33.98
CA MET A 87 -30.62 -24.19 -35.23
C MET A 87 -30.13 -25.39 -36.04
N LEU A 88 -29.51 -26.37 -35.40
CA LEU A 88 -29.05 -27.60 -36.05
C LEU A 88 -30.23 -28.43 -36.57
N GLY A 89 -31.31 -28.55 -35.78
CA GLY A 89 -32.54 -29.22 -36.20
C GLY A 89 -33.17 -28.54 -37.43
N PHE A 90 -33.19 -27.20 -37.46
CA PHE A 90 -33.64 -26.45 -38.64
C PHE A 90 -32.74 -26.70 -39.85
N GLN A 91 -31.42 -26.69 -39.70
CA GLN A 91 -30.48 -26.99 -40.78
C GLN A 91 -30.71 -28.38 -41.39
N GLN A 92 -30.82 -29.40 -40.54
CA GLN A 92 -31.10 -30.77 -40.95
C GLN A 92 -32.45 -30.88 -41.68
N PHE A 93 -33.48 -30.21 -41.15
CA PHE A 93 -34.79 -30.15 -41.79
C PHE A 93 -34.71 -29.57 -43.19
N ARG A 94 -34.04 -28.42 -43.37
CA ARG A 94 -33.87 -27.79 -44.68
C ARG A 94 -33.09 -28.67 -45.65
N GLN A 95 -31.99 -29.28 -45.19
CA GLN A 95 -31.17 -30.16 -46.03
C GLN A 95 -31.97 -31.34 -46.55
N ARG A 96 -32.85 -31.91 -45.71
CA ARG A 96 -33.68 -33.06 -46.07
C ARG A 96 -34.87 -32.69 -46.95
N TRP A 97 -35.54 -31.57 -46.68
CA TRP A 97 -36.87 -31.29 -47.22
C TRP A 97 -36.93 -30.15 -48.25
N TRP A 98 -35.92 -29.28 -48.34
CA TRP A 98 -35.90 -28.15 -49.29
C TRP A 98 -35.00 -28.44 -50.50
N GLN A 99 -34.79 -29.71 -50.81
CA GLN A 99 -34.11 -30.15 -52.02
C GLN A 99 -35.13 -30.84 -52.94
N GLN A 100 -35.23 -30.36 -54.18
CA GLN A 100 -36.07 -30.97 -55.20
C GLN A 100 -35.29 -31.03 -56.52
N HIS A 101 -35.13 -32.23 -57.07
CA HIS A 101 -34.39 -32.48 -58.32
C HIS A 101 -32.96 -31.90 -58.36
N GLY A 102 -32.24 -31.96 -57.22
CA GLY A 102 -30.86 -31.46 -57.13
C GLY A 102 -30.73 -29.94 -57.03
N SER A 103 -31.84 -29.19 -57.05
CA SER A 103 -31.86 -27.74 -56.80
C SER A 103 -32.58 -27.41 -55.48
N ARG A 104 -32.15 -26.34 -54.82
CA ARG A 104 -32.72 -25.89 -53.54
C ARG A 104 -33.97 -25.06 -53.83
N THR A 105 -35.15 -25.62 -53.59
CA THR A 105 -36.44 -24.92 -53.74
C THR A 105 -37.05 -24.68 -52.37
N GLU A 106 -37.22 -23.41 -52.02
CA GLU A 106 -37.83 -23.04 -50.75
C GLU A 106 -39.35 -23.21 -50.80
N PRO A 107 -39.98 -23.84 -49.79
CA PRO A 107 -41.43 -23.93 -49.74
C PRO A 107 -42.05 -22.57 -49.39
N PHE A 108 -43.34 -22.41 -49.68
CA PHE A 108 -44.06 -21.14 -49.45
C PHE A 108 -44.05 -20.68 -47.98
N TYR A 109 -43.92 -21.59 -47.03
CA TYR A 109 -43.87 -21.30 -45.59
C TYR A 109 -42.45 -21.00 -45.06
N ALA A 110 -41.40 -21.07 -45.91
CA ALA A 110 -40.01 -20.92 -45.49
C ALA A 110 -39.76 -19.58 -44.77
N THR A 111 -40.35 -18.49 -45.27
CA THR A 111 -40.25 -17.16 -44.66
C THR A 111 -40.87 -17.12 -43.27
N ALA A 112 -42.07 -17.69 -43.10
CA ALA A 112 -42.73 -17.77 -41.79
C ALA A 112 -41.93 -18.63 -40.80
N LEU A 113 -41.37 -19.75 -41.27
CA LEU A 113 -40.57 -20.64 -40.44
C LEU A 113 -39.27 -19.97 -39.98
N ARG A 114 -38.59 -19.23 -40.86
CA ARG A 114 -37.40 -18.42 -40.50
C ARG A 114 -37.76 -17.30 -39.52
N ALA A 115 -38.87 -16.61 -39.72
CA ALA A 115 -39.32 -15.58 -38.80
C ALA A 115 -39.58 -16.17 -37.40
N ARG A 116 -40.20 -17.36 -37.34
CA ARG A 116 -40.41 -18.07 -36.08
C ARG A 116 -39.09 -18.50 -35.43
N LEU A 117 -38.17 -19.07 -36.20
CA LEU A 117 -36.82 -19.41 -35.73
C LEU A 117 -36.14 -18.20 -35.09
N ARG A 118 -36.12 -17.05 -35.79
CA ARG A 118 -35.52 -15.81 -35.29
C ARG A 118 -36.09 -15.37 -33.94
N GLN A 119 -37.42 -15.45 -33.78
CA GLN A 119 -38.09 -15.09 -32.52
C GLN A 119 -37.75 -16.03 -31.37
N VAL A 120 -37.71 -17.35 -31.61
CA VAL A 120 -37.38 -18.33 -30.58
C VAL A 120 -35.93 -18.18 -30.13
N ILE A 121 -35.01 -17.99 -31.08
CA ILE A 121 -33.60 -17.74 -30.79
C ILE A 121 -33.41 -16.43 -30.01
N ASP A 122 -34.06 -15.34 -30.42
CA ASP A 122 -34.02 -14.06 -29.69
C ASP A 122 -34.46 -14.24 -28.22
N GLN A 123 -35.55 -14.99 -28.00
CA GLN A 123 -36.03 -15.30 -26.66
C GLN A 123 -35.01 -16.12 -25.86
N LEU A 124 -34.40 -17.14 -26.45
CA LEU A 124 -33.39 -17.98 -25.78
C LEU A 124 -32.11 -17.19 -25.44
N ILE A 125 -31.68 -16.28 -26.32
CA ILE A 125 -30.58 -15.37 -26.03
C ILE A 125 -30.91 -14.51 -24.80
N HIS A 126 -32.11 -13.95 -24.70
CA HIS A 126 -32.51 -13.18 -23.52
C HIS A 126 -32.62 -14.04 -22.25
N GLN A 127 -33.14 -15.26 -22.37
CA GLN A 127 -33.25 -16.19 -21.24
C GLN A 127 -31.89 -16.67 -20.72
N SER A 128 -30.87 -16.72 -21.58
CA SER A 128 -29.50 -17.06 -21.17
C SER A 128 -28.82 -16.00 -20.32
N GLN A 129 -29.36 -14.77 -20.26
CA GLN A 129 -28.73 -13.65 -19.57
C GLN A 129 -29.21 -13.54 -18.14
N ILE A 130 -28.29 -13.66 -17.17
CA ILE A 130 -28.55 -13.36 -15.77
C ILE A 130 -28.24 -11.88 -15.53
N ARG A 131 -29.24 -11.09 -15.11
CA ARG A 131 -29.12 -9.63 -14.90
C ARG A 131 -29.13 -9.28 -13.41
N GLU A 132 -28.46 -8.19 -13.05
CA GLU A 132 -28.29 -7.72 -11.67
C GLU A 132 -29.57 -7.75 -10.81
N TYR A 133 -30.69 -7.23 -11.34
CA TYR A 133 -31.96 -7.14 -10.62
C TYR A 133 -32.76 -8.45 -10.53
N THR A 134 -32.29 -9.53 -11.17
CA THR A 134 -32.96 -10.84 -11.10
C THR A 134 -32.55 -11.66 -9.87
N GLN A 135 -31.52 -11.24 -9.13
CA GLN A 135 -31.15 -11.82 -7.84
C GLN A 135 -31.87 -11.09 -6.71
N LYS A 136 -32.68 -11.79 -5.89
CA LYS A 136 -33.17 -11.25 -4.62
C LYS A 136 -31.94 -10.96 -3.73
N PRO A 137 -31.75 -9.74 -3.22
CA PRO A 137 -30.63 -9.45 -2.34
C PRO A 137 -30.83 -10.24 -1.04
N ASP A 138 -29.96 -11.20 -0.79
CA ASP A 138 -29.92 -11.91 0.49
C ASP A 138 -29.41 -10.94 1.56
N GLN A 139 -30.26 -10.60 2.53
CA GLN A 139 -30.04 -9.48 3.45
C GLN A 139 -28.92 -9.71 4.48
N LEU A 140 -28.24 -10.86 4.44
CA LEU A 140 -27.22 -11.28 5.41
C LEU A 140 -25.76 -11.22 4.88
N LEU A 141 -25.53 -10.83 3.62
CA LEU A 141 -24.19 -10.80 2.98
C LEU A 141 -23.75 -9.37 2.60
N ILE A 142 -23.87 -8.43 3.54
CA ILE A 142 -23.64 -6.98 3.31
C ILE A 142 -22.15 -6.60 3.14
N SER A 143 -21.21 -7.55 3.19
CA SER A 143 -19.89 -7.37 2.57
C SER A 143 -19.74 -8.29 1.37
N LYS A 144 -20.37 -7.92 0.25
CA LYS A 144 -20.15 -8.61 -1.03
C LYS A 144 -18.66 -8.54 -1.38
N ASP A 145 -17.98 -9.69 -1.36
CA ASP A 145 -16.63 -9.82 -1.92
C ASP A 145 -16.72 -9.63 -3.45
N GLU A 146 -16.44 -8.41 -3.92
CA GLU A 146 -16.50 -8.01 -5.33
C GLU A 146 -15.70 -8.96 -6.23
N GLU A 147 -14.58 -9.51 -5.73
CA GLU A 147 -13.76 -10.45 -6.47
C GLU A 147 -14.44 -11.81 -6.64
N SER A 148 -15.10 -12.33 -5.60
CA SER A 148 -15.87 -13.56 -5.69
C SER A 148 -17.01 -13.47 -6.72
N TYR A 149 -17.66 -12.31 -6.81
CA TYR A 149 -18.67 -12.05 -7.85
C TYR A 149 -18.05 -12.03 -9.25
N LEU A 150 -16.94 -11.31 -9.43
CA LEU A 150 -16.22 -11.28 -10.70
C LEU A 150 -15.76 -12.68 -11.14
N SER A 151 -15.17 -13.45 -10.22
CA SER A 151 -14.74 -14.82 -10.49
C SER A 151 -15.91 -15.70 -10.93
N SER A 152 -17.05 -15.64 -10.22
CA SER A 152 -18.23 -16.44 -10.55
C SER A 152 -18.83 -16.05 -11.91
N SER A 153 -18.86 -14.75 -12.19
CA SER A 153 -19.27 -14.17 -13.47
C SER A 153 -18.41 -14.73 -14.61
N ILE A 154 -17.09 -14.64 -14.50
CA ILE A 154 -16.15 -15.10 -15.54
C ILE A 154 -16.24 -16.62 -15.76
N VAL A 155 -16.35 -17.41 -14.69
CA VAL A 155 -16.57 -18.87 -14.80
C VAL A 155 -17.88 -19.17 -15.54
N SER A 156 -18.94 -18.39 -15.34
CA SER A 156 -20.18 -18.56 -16.10
C SER A 156 -19.99 -18.29 -17.59
N PHE A 157 -19.16 -17.30 -17.93
CA PHE A 157 -18.85 -16.95 -19.31
C PHE A 157 -17.98 -18.02 -20.00
N GLU A 158 -16.96 -18.53 -19.33
CA GLU A 158 -16.11 -19.60 -19.87
C GLU A 158 -16.92 -20.85 -20.25
N ARG A 159 -17.99 -21.16 -19.49
CA ARG A 159 -18.89 -22.28 -19.81
C ARG A 159 -19.70 -22.07 -21.10
N VAL A 160 -19.99 -20.82 -21.46
CA VAL A 160 -20.83 -20.50 -22.62
C VAL A 160 -20.07 -19.94 -23.82
N GLU A 161 -18.79 -19.57 -23.67
CA GLU A 161 -18.01 -18.92 -24.73
C GLU A 161 -18.02 -19.74 -26.04
N GLY A 162 -17.79 -21.06 -25.94
CA GLY A 162 -17.85 -21.96 -27.08
C GLY A 162 -19.24 -22.01 -27.75
N MET A 163 -20.30 -22.01 -26.94
CA MET A 163 -21.69 -21.99 -27.42
C MET A 163 -22.01 -20.68 -28.14
N ILE A 164 -21.59 -19.54 -27.58
CA ILE A 164 -21.76 -18.22 -28.18
C ILE A 164 -21.09 -18.17 -29.56
N ARG A 165 -19.86 -18.68 -29.67
CA ARG A 165 -19.12 -18.73 -30.95
C ARG A 165 -19.79 -19.64 -31.98
N GLN A 166 -20.26 -20.81 -31.54
CA GLN A 166 -20.99 -21.73 -32.39
C GLN A 166 -22.27 -21.10 -32.92
N LEU A 167 -23.06 -20.45 -32.05
CA LEU A 167 -24.27 -19.72 -32.45
C LEU A 167 -23.97 -18.59 -33.44
N GLN A 168 -22.90 -17.82 -33.22
CA GLN A 168 -22.47 -16.79 -34.18
C GLN A 168 -22.20 -17.37 -35.57
N THR A 169 -21.52 -18.53 -35.65
CA THR A 169 -21.27 -19.22 -36.93
C THR A 169 -22.58 -19.71 -37.55
N LEU A 170 -23.47 -20.29 -36.76
CA LEU A 170 -24.78 -20.75 -37.23
C LEU A 170 -25.63 -19.58 -37.75
N PHE A 171 -25.64 -18.43 -37.08
CA PHE A 171 -26.38 -17.25 -37.54
C PHE A 171 -25.89 -16.74 -38.89
N ILE A 172 -24.56 -16.73 -39.10
CA ILE A 172 -23.97 -16.34 -40.39
C ILE A 172 -24.40 -17.32 -41.49
N GLN A 173 -24.37 -18.63 -41.22
CA GLN A 173 -24.80 -19.67 -42.17
C GLN A 173 -26.29 -19.58 -42.51
N GLU A 174 -27.12 -19.13 -41.56
CA GLU A 174 -28.57 -18.98 -41.74
C GLU A 174 -29.01 -17.60 -42.26
N GLY A 175 -28.08 -16.65 -42.39
CA GLY A 175 -28.42 -15.27 -42.77
C GLY A 175 -29.25 -14.55 -41.70
N ASP A 176 -29.03 -14.88 -40.43
CA ASP A 176 -29.69 -14.27 -39.27
C ASP A 176 -28.86 -13.13 -38.68
N SER A 177 -28.74 -12.03 -39.43
CA SER A 177 -27.94 -10.86 -39.02
C SER A 177 -28.47 -10.18 -37.75
N GLY A 178 -29.78 -10.29 -37.49
CA GLY A 178 -30.43 -9.73 -36.30
C GLY A 178 -29.92 -10.37 -35.02
N ASN A 179 -30.07 -11.70 -34.90
CA ASN A 179 -29.61 -12.43 -33.73
C ASN A 179 -28.08 -12.47 -33.61
N ALA A 180 -27.35 -12.50 -34.74
CA ALA A 180 -25.89 -12.35 -34.73
C ALA A 180 -25.46 -11.03 -34.06
N THR A 181 -26.07 -9.92 -34.47
CA THR A 181 -25.77 -8.59 -33.93
C THR A 181 -26.18 -8.49 -32.46
N LEU A 182 -27.37 -9.00 -32.11
CA LEU A 182 -27.86 -9.02 -30.73
C LEU A 182 -26.90 -9.77 -29.80
N LEU A 183 -26.61 -11.04 -30.10
CA LEU A 183 -25.74 -11.87 -29.26
C LEU A 183 -24.34 -11.27 -29.15
N LYS A 184 -23.80 -10.73 -30.25
CA LYS A 184 -22.50 -10.07 -30.25
C LYS A 184 -22.47 -8.84 -29.34
N ASN A 185 -23.48 -7.98 -29.45
CA ASN A 185 -23.56 -6.75 -28.65
C ASN A 185 -23.75 -7.04 -27.16
N GLN A 186 -24.61 -8.00 -26.80
CA GLN A 186 -24.83 -8.39 -25.41
C GLN A 186 -23.58 -9.03 -24.80
N THR A 187 -22.90 -9.89 -25.55
CA THR A 187 -21.63 -10.52 -25.10
C THR A 187 -20.52 -9.50 -24.95
N ASN A 188 -20.36 -8.60 -25.93
CA ASN A 188 -19.36 -7.53 -25.84
C ASN A 188 -19.63 -6.58 -24.67
N GLY A 189 -20.91 -6.21 -24.46
CA GLY A 189 -21.31 -5.37 -23.32
C GLY A 189 -20.96 -6.02 -21.98
N TYR A 190 -21.25 -7.32 -21.84
CA TYR A 190 -20.84 -8.11 -20.68
C TYR A 190 -19.32 -8.10 -20.49
N VAL A 191 -18.56 -8.41 -21.54
CA VAL A 191 -17.09 -8.49 -21.48
C VAL A 191 -16.46 -7.14 -21.07
N TYR A 192 -16.89 -6.03 -21.66
CA TYR A 192 -16.36 -4.71 -21.30
C TYR A 192 -16.70 -4.33 -19.86
N GLU A 193 -17.88 -4.70 -19.39
CA GLU A 193 -18.27 -4.47 -18.00
C GLU A 193 -17.38 -5.27 -17.03
N GLN A 194 -17.14 -6.56 -17.31
CA GLN A 194 -16.27 -7.37 -16.44
C GLN A 194 -14.83 -6.85 -16.43
N LEU A 195 -14.32 -6.36 -17.56
CA LEU A 195 -12.99 -5.73 -17.63
C LEU A 195 -12.93 -4.40 -16.86
N GLN A 196 -14.02 -3.63 -16.82
CA GLN A 196 -14.12 -2.43 -15.99
C GLN A 196 -14.09 -2.79 -14.50
N ILE A 197 -14.92 -3.74 -14.06
CA ILE A 197 -14.94 -4.23 -12.67
C ILE A 197 -13.55 -4.72 -12.26
N LEU A 198 -12.89 -5.47 -13.14
CA LEU A 198 -11.54 -5.96 -12.90
C LEU A 198 -10.52 -4.81 -12.72
N THR A 199 -10.56 -3.78 -13.57
CA THR A 199 -9.71 -2.59 -13.44
C THR A 199 -9.99 -1.86 -12.12
N ASP A 200 -11.26 -1.72 -11.73
CA ASP A 200 -11.64 -1.06 -10.48
C ASP A 200 -11.14 -1.85 -9.26
N LEU A 201 -11.20 -3.18 -9.31
CA LEU A 201 -10.67 -4.06 -8.26
C LEU A 201 -9.15 -3.91 -8.11
N VAL A 202 -8.39 -3.83 -9.22
CA VAL A 202 -6.95 -3.56 -9.19
C VAL A 202 -6.63 -2.21 -8.55
N ASN A 203 -7.41 -1.18 -8.87
CA ASN A 203 -7.24 0.16 -8.30
C ASN A 203 -7.59 0.21 -6.82
N LYS A 204 -8.69 -0.43 -6.40
CA LYS A 204 -9.10 -0.57 -5.00
C LYS A 204 -8.05 -1.33 -4.18
N ASN A 205 -7.48 -2.40 -4.73
CA ASN A 205 -6.40 -3.17 -4.12
C ASN A 205 -5.03 -2.47 -4.16
N ARG A 206 -4.95 -1.29 -4.81
CA ARG A 206 -3.74 -0.44 -4.88
C ARG A 206 -2.51 -1.18 -5.40
N LEU A 207 -2.70 -2.09 -6.36
CA LEU A 207 -1.59 -2.89 -6.84
C LEU A 207 -0.53 -2.01 -7.51
N TYR A 208 0.71 -2.11 -7.03
CA TYR A 208 1.84 -1.23 -7.41
C TYR A 208 1.57 0.27 -7.26
N SER A 209 0.62 0.68 -6.42
CA SER A 209 0.38 2.10 -6.14
C SER A 209 1.21 2.56 -4.94
N PRO A 210 1.70 3.82 -4.94
CA PRO A 210 2.20 4.45 -3.73
C PRO A 210 1.16 4.53 -2.61
N LEU A 211 1.63 4.78 -1.39
CA LEU A 211 0.78 4.99 -0.22
C LEU A 211 -0.11 6.24 -0.39
N LEU A 212 -1.28 6.23 0.26
CA LEU A 212 -2.01 7.48 0.47
C LEU A 212 -1.34 8.24 1.61
N GLY A 213 -0.92 9.48 1.38
CA GLY A 213 -0.03 10.18 2.30
C GLY A 213 1.36 9.54 2.24
N ASN A 214 2.06 9.75 1.11
CA ASN A 214 3.41 9.24 0.91
C ASN A 214 4.29 9.69 2.08
N ASN A 215 4.92 8.76 2.78
CA ASN A 215 5.73 9.05 3.96
C ASN A 215 7.09 9.63 3.55
N TRP A 216 7.10 10.87 3.08
CA TRP A 216 8.30 11.55 2.64
C TRP A 216 9.30 11.78 3.78
N HIS A 217 8.98 11.38 5.01
CA HIS A 217 9.94 11.25 6.10
C HIS A 217 11.03 10.18 5.87
N SER A 218 10.85 9.29 4.89
CA SER A 218 11.81 8.22 4.61
C SER A 218 13.09 8.73 3.94
N HIS A 219 14.20 8.02 4.17
CA HIS A 219 15.51 8.40 3.64
C HIS A 219 15.62 8.21 2.12
N THR A 220 14.96 7.17 1.60
CA THR A 220 14.96 6.82 0.18
C THR A 220 13.62 7.16 -0.46
N LEU A 221 13.62 7.38 -1.78
CA LEU A 221 12.40 7.65 -2.52
C LEU A 221 11.45 6.45 -2.49
N ALA A 222 11.95 5.22 -2.53
CA ALA A 222 11.14 4.01 -2.40
C ALA A 222 10.51 3.87 -1.00
N GLY A 223 11.29 4.15 0.05
CA GLY A 223 10.77 4.18 1.42
C GLY A 223 9.63 5.19 1.56
N SER A 224 9.71 6.30 0.83
CA SER A 224 8.68 7.34 0.89
C SER A 224 7.37 6.94 0.21
N LEU A 225 7.46 6.26 -0.94
CA LEU A 225 6.29 5.84 -1.71
C LEU A 225 5.64 4.57 -1.16
N PHE A 226 6.42 3.68 -0.55
CA PHE A 226 5.95 2.32 -0.18
C PHE A 226 6.16 1.96 1.30
N SER A 227 6.77 2.82 2.12
CA SER A 227 7.11 2.57 3.54
C SER A 227 8.02 1.36 3.80
N TYR A 228 8.76 0.89 2.79
CA TYR A 228 9.77 -0.16 2.96
C TYR A 228 11.18 0.44 2.86
N ASN A 229 11.88 0.49 3.99
CA ASN A 229 13.28 0.90 4.06
C ASN A 229 14.24 -0.30 4.02
N ASP A 230 13.76 -1.53 4.22
CA ASP A 230 14.53 -2.76 4.07
C ASP A 230 14.39 -3.29 2.63
N PRO A 231 15.50 -3.43 1.87
CA PRO A 231 15.47 -3.99 0.53
C PRO A 231 14.81 -5.37 0.43
N LYS A 232 14.94 -6.24 1.45
CA LYS A 232 14.33 -7.58 1.43
C LYS A 232 12.81 -7.51 1.58
N ALA A 233 12.33 -6.66 2.48
CA ALA A 233 10.90 -6.40 2.64
C ALA A 233 10.31 -5.78 1.38
N LEU A 234 11.01 -4.81 0.76
CA LEU A 234 10.57 -4.19 -0.50
C LEU A 234 10.52 -5.21 -1.64
N ALA A 235 11.54 -6.07 -1.79
CA ALA A 235 11.55 -7.14 -2.79
C ALA A 235 10.38 -8.12 -2.59
N SER A 236 10.12 -8.52 -1.35
CA SER A 236 9.00 -9.40 -1.00
C SER A 236 7.65 -8.76 -1.32
N TYR A 237 7.50 -7.46 -1.04
CA TYR A 237 6.33 -6.69 -1.44
C TYR A 237 6.14 -6.70 -2.96
N LEU A 238 7.17 -6.33 -3.73
CA LEU A 238 7.10 -6.26 -5.19
C LEU A 238 6.79 -7.62 -5.84
N GLU A 239 7.26 -8.71 -5.25
CA GLU A 239 6.95 -10.07 -5.71
C GLU A 239 5.48 -10.42 -5.46
N ASN A 240 4.95 -10.13 -4.27
CA ASN A 240 3.53 -10.34 -3.96
C ASN A 240 2.62 -9.51 -4.88
N GLN A 241 2.99 -8.26 -5.17
CA GLN A 241 2.27 -7.41 -6.12
C GLN A 241 2.24 -8.02 -7.52
N ARG A 242 3.37 -8.54 -8.00
CA ARG A 242 3.49 -9.20 -9.31
C ARG A 242 2.61 -10.43 -9.39
N GLN A 243 2.69 -11.31 -8.40
CA GLN A 243 1.92 -12.56 -8.35
C GLN A 243 0.42 -12.27 -8.34
N ARG A 244 -0.01 -11.30 -7.54
CA ARG A 244 -1.42 -10.91 -7.44
C ARG A 244 -1.96 -10.36 -8.76
N LEU A 245 -1.25 -9.43 -9.39
CA LEU A 245 -1.67 -8.88 -10.68
C LEU A 245 -1.63 -9.94 -11.80
N SER A 246 -0.64 -10.82 -11.78
CA SER A 246 -0.54 -11.95 -12.73
C SER A 246 -1.73 -12.90 -12.59
N PHE A 247 -2.13 -13.23 -11.36
CA PHE A 247 -3.31 -14.05 -11.09
C PHE A 247 -4.58 -13.41 -11.67
N MET A 248 -4.80 -12.12 -11.41
CA MET A 248 -5.95 -11.39 -11.92
C MET A 248 -5.96 -11.32 -13.45
N ALA A 249 -4.81 -11.06 -14.08
CA ALA A 249 -4.69 -11.04 -15.54
C ALA A 249 -4.99 -12.42 -16.16
N GLN A 250 -4.42 -13.50 -15.62
CA GLN A 250 -4.53 -14.83 -16.21
C GLN A 250 -5.90 -15.48 -15.97
N ASN A 251 -6.51 -15.27 -14.80
CA ASN A 251 -7.77 -15.93 -14.45
C ASN A 251 -8.99 -15.08 -14.78
N TYR A 252 -8.86 -13.76 -14.80
CA TYR A 252 -10.00 -12.87 -15.04
C TYR A 252 -9.95 -12.19 -16.41
N ALA A 253 -8.83 -11.55 -16.76
CA ALA A 253 -8.76 -10.82 -18.03
C ALA A 253 -8.63 -11.74 -19.24
N LYS A 254 -7.83 -12.80 -19.16
CA LYS A 254 -7.48 -13.65 -20.31
C LYS A 254 -8.68 -14.27 -21.03
N PRO A 255 -9.69 -14.88 -20.37
CA PRO A 255 -10.85 -15.43 -21.08
C PRO A 255 -11.62 -14.35 -21.85
N LEU A 256 -11.82 -13.20 -21.22
CA LEU A 256 -12.52 -12.05 -21.77
C LEU A 256 -11.78 -11.43 -22.96
N VAL A 257 -10.47 -11.21 -22.82
CA VAL A 257 -9.62 -10.65 -23.89
C VAL A 257 -9.51 -11.62 -25.06
N SER A 258 -9.35 -12.92 -24.80
CA SER A 258 -9.26 -13.94 -25.86
C SER A 258 -10.53 -13.96 -26.72
N TYR A 259 -11.70 -13.86 -26.09
CA TYR A 259 -12.96 -13.68 -26.81
C TYR A 259 -12.95 -12.44 -27.72
N LEU A 260 -12.46 -11.30 -27.23
CA LEU A 260 -12.40 -10.07 -28.02
C LEU A 260 -11.41 -10.13 -29.19
N ILE A 261 -10.26 -10.79 -29.03
CA ILE A 261 -9.26 -10.97 -30.12
C ILE A 261 -9.92 -11.65 -31.32
N ASP A 262 -10.70 -12.70 -31.06
CA ASP A 262 -11.23 -13.54 -32.11
C ASP A 262 -12.52 -12.99 -32.75
N THR A 263 -13.28 -12.18 -32.01
CA THR A 263 -14.64 -11.75 -32.42
C THR A 263 -14.76 -10.26 -32.73
N SER A 264 -13.74 -9.48 -32.38
CA SER A 264 -13.75 -8.02 -32.48
C SER A 264 -12.35 -7.44 -32.77
N THR A 265 -12.28 -6.14 -33.04
CA THR A 265 -10.98 -5.44 -33.10
C THR A 265 -10.76 -4.72 -31.77
N ILE A 266 -9.84 -5.25 -30.95
CA ILE A 266 -9.49 -4.69 -29.62
C ILE A 266 -9.11 -3.19 -29.72
N ALA A 267 -8.46 -2.79 -30.81
CA ALA A 267 -8.01 -1.42 -31.03
C ALA A 267 -9.14 -0.39 -31.20
N LYS A 268 -10.40 -0.81 -31.45
CA LYS A 268 -11.51 0.10 -31.78
C LYS A 268 -12.59 0.25 -30.70
N THR A 269 -12.48 -0.42 -29.56
CA THR A 269 -13.69 -0.80 -28.80
C THR A 269 -13.72 -0.50 -27.30
N SER A 270 -12.59 -0.47 -26.56
CA SER A 270 -12.55 -0.04 -25.15
C SER A 270 -11.12 0.19 -24.63
N ASN A 271 -10.90 1.26 -23.84
CA ASN A 271 -9.61 1.54 -23.20
C ASN A 271 -9.17 0.40 -22.25
N ASN A 272 -10.11 -0.20 -21.51
CA ASN A 272 -9.80 -1.31 -20.60
C ASN A 272 -9.46 -2.61 -21.34
N ALA A 273 -10.13 -2.89 -22.46
CA ALA A 273 -9.81 -4.07 -23.27
C ALA A 273 -8.37 -4.00 -23.79
N ARG A 274 -7.96 -2.82 -24.27
CA ARG A 274 -6.58 -2.58 -24.69
C ARG A 274 -5.60 -2.67 -23.51
N LEU A 275 -5.91 -2.04 -22.38
CA LEU A 275 -5.11 -2.10 -21.15
C LEU A 275 -4.81 -3.55 -20.74
N TRP A 276 -5.84 -4.40 -20.67
CA TRP A 276 -5.70 -5.79 -20.25
C TRP A 276 -5.01 -6.67 -21.30
N TYR A 277 -5.25 -6.41 -22.58
CA TYR A 277 -4.48 -7.04 -23.66
C TYR A 277 -2.98 -6.72 -23.56
N ASP A 278 -2.62 -5.44 -23.40
CA ASP A 278 -1.23 -5.01 -23.26
C ASP A 278 -0.62 -5.56 -21.95
N THR A 279 -1.38 -5.66 -20.86
CA THR A 279 -0.94 -6.29 -19.60
C THR A 279 -0.61 -7.76 -19.78
N LEU A 280 -1.42 -8.51 -20.53
CA LEU A 280 -1.16 -9.92 -20.85
C LEU A 280 0.08 -10.08 -21.75
N LEU A 281 0.35 -9.12 -22.64
CA LEU A 281 1.58 -9.09 -23.42
C LEU A 281 2.80 -8.85 -22.52
N GLU A 282 2.75 -7.89 -21.60
CA GLU A 282 3.83 -7.61 -20.65
C GLU A 282 4.20 -8.83 -19.81
N LEU A 283 3.20 -9.53 -19.29
CA LEU A 283 3.40 -10.78 -18.55
C LEU A 283 4.04 -11.85 -19.42
N ARG A 284 3.63 -11.98 -20.69
CA ARG A 284 4.24 -12.93 -21.63
C ARG A 284 5.71 -12.58 -21.92
N GLN A 285 6.04 -11.29 -22.04
CA GLN A 285 7.42 -10.84 -22.23
C GLN A 285 8.28 -11.16 -21.01
N TYR A 286 7.72 -10.97 -19.81
CA TYR A 286 8.34 -11.35 -18.54
C TYR A 286 8.57 -12.86 -18.45
N ASP A 287 7.55 -13.69 -18.73
CA ASP A 287 7.66 -15.15 -18.69
C ASP A 287 8.72 -15.69 -19.68
N ARG A 288 8.90 -14.99 -20.80
CA ARG A 288 9.94 -15.28 -21.80
C ARG A 288 11.31 -14.67 -21.48
N GLN A 289 11.45 -14.03 -20.32
CA GLN A 289 12.67 -13.35 -19.88
C GLN A 289 13.22 -12.36 -20.92
N GLN A 290 12.33 -11.66 -21.64
CA GLN A 290 12.76 -10.71 -22.64
C GLN A 290 13.50 -9.53 -21.98
N PRO A 291 14.69 -9.14 -22.49
CA PRO A 291 15.41 -7.98 -21.97
C PRO A 291 14.55 -6.72 -22.03
N GLY A 292 14.53 -5.95 -20.93
CA GLY A 292 13.80 -4.68 -20.87
C GLY A 292 12.27 -4.82 -20.85
N ASN A 293 11.70 -5.95 -20.44
CA ASN A 293 10.26 -6.08 -20.25
C ASN A 293 9.72 -5.14 -19.15
N ASN A 294 8.48 -4.67 -19.31
CA ASN A 294 7.88 -3.65 -18.44
C ASN A 294 7.76 -4.08 -16.97
N VAL A 295 7.56 -5.38 -16.69
CA VAL A 295 7.46 -5.92 -15.34
C VAL A 295 8.80 -5.76 -14.61
N THR A 296 9.89 -6.18 -15.26
CA THR A 296 11.24 -6.09 -14.71
C THR A 296 11.66 -4.63 -14.58
N GLN A 297 11.38 -3.78 -15.58
CA GLN A 297 11.68 -2.35 -15.52
C GLN A 297 10.98 -1.67 -14.34
N LEU A 298 9.69 -1.94 -14.11
CA LEU A 298 8.96 -1.39 -12.95
C LEU A 298 9.59 -1.85 -11.63
N GLN A 299 9.88 -3.14 -11.51
CA GLN A 299 10.45 -3.70 -10.28
C GLN A 299 11.87 -3.19 -10.01
N GLN A 300 12.72 -3.04 -11.03
CA GLN A 300 14.06 -2.44 -10.89
C GLN A 300 13.97 -0.95 -10.57
N TYR A 301 13.03 -0.23 -11.19
CA TYR A 301 12.81 1.18 -10.87
C TYR A 301 12.46 1.36 -9.39
N ILE A 302 11.51 0.60 -8.86
CA ILE A 302 11.12 0.71 -7.44
C ILE A 302 12.18 0.11 -6.49
N GLY A 303 12.61 -1.12 -6.76
CA GLY A 303 13.40 -1.95 -5.86
C GLY A 303 14.91 -1.67 -5.88
N GLU A 304 15.42 -1.08 -6.95
CA GLU A 304 16.85 -0.76 -7.09
C GLU A 304 17.07 0.76 -7.19
N GLN A 305 16.47 1.43 -8.18
CA GLN A 305 16.73 2.85 -8.42
C GLN A 305 16.18 3.73 -7.28
N LEU A 306 14.87 3.69 -7.03
CA LEU A 306 14.24 4.48 -5.97
C LEU A 306 14.68 4.04 -4.57
N ALA A 307 15.11 2.80 -4.41
CA ALA A 307 15.63 2.28 -3.14
C ALA A 307 17.03 2.82 -2.80
N GLN A 308 17.80 3.25 -3.80
CA GLN A 308 19.13 3.84 -3.62
C GLN A 308 19.12 5.38 -3.70
N GLN A 309 18.14 5.96 -4.40
CA GLN A 309 18.02 7.41 -4.56
C GLN A 309 17.49 8.07 -3.29
N THR A 310 18.15 9.17 -2.92
CA THR A 310 17.74 10.12 -1.89
C THR A 310 17.25 11.42 -2.53
N TRP A 311 16.90 12.38 -1.68
CA TRP A 311 16.48 13.72 -2.11
C TRP A 311 17.56 14.49 -2.86
N GLU A 312 18.84 14.27 -2.56
CA GLU A 312 19.95 14.90 -3.28
C GLU A 312 20.06 14.40 -4.73
N SER A 313 19.56 13.20 -5.01
CA SER A 313 19.52 12.64 -6.37
C SER A 313 18.46 13.30 -7.27
N CYS A 314 17.62 14.20 -6.72
CA CYS A 314 16.50 14.76 -7.46
C CYS A 314 16.90 15.54 -8.72
N ASP A 315 18.03 16.26 -8.71
CA ASP A 315 18.50 16.97 -9.91
C ASP A 315 18.86 15.98 -11.04
N ALA A 316 19.47 14.84 -10.71
CA ALA A 316 19.75 13.77 -11.67
C ALA A 316 18.46 13.11 -12.19
N THR A 317 17.48 12.90 -11.31
CA THR A 317 16.15 12.38 -11.68
C THR A 317 15.44 13.33 -12.66
N LEU A 318 15.49 14.63 -12.41
CA LEU A 318 14.89 15.65 -13.27
C LEU A 318 15.62 15.81 -14.61
N ALA A 319 16.95 15.65 -14.62
CA ALA A 319 17.76 15.70 -15.83
C ALA A 319 17.55 14.49 -16.75
N THR A 320 17.22 13.32 -16.18
CA THR A 320 16.92 12.12 -16.96
C THR A 320 15.59 12.30 -17.68
N PRO A 321 15.50 12.13 -19.01
CA PRO A 321 14.23 12.25 -19.74
C PRO A 321 13.17 11.30 -19.18
N GLN A 322 11.94 11.78 -19.13
CA GLN A 322 10.83 10.94 -18.72
C GLN A 322 10.59 9.84 -19.74
N VAL A 323 10.53 8.59 -19.27
CA VAL A 323 10.15 7.45 -20.10
C VAL A 323 8.63 7.43 -20.21
N PHE A 324 8.11 7.72 -21.39
CA PHE A 324 6.70 7.47 -21.70
C PHE A 324 6.53 6.00 -22.02
N SER A 325 5.70 5.30 -21.25
CA SER A 325 5.21 3.98 -21.67
C SER A 325 3.69 4.01 -21.68
N SER A 326 3.12 3.92 -22.88
CA SER A 326 1.69 3.69 -23.09
C SER A 326 1.49 2.21 -23.37
N GLY A 327 1.26 1.45 -22.31
CA GLY A 327 1.08 0.00 -22.36
C GLY A 327 0.13 -0.48 -21.26
N GLY A 328 0.33 -1.72 -20.84
CA GLY A 328 -0.46 -2.40 -19.82
C GLY A 328 -0.28 -1.79 -18.43
N LEU A 329 -0.84 -2.46 -17.42
CA LEU A 329 -0.84 -1.98 -16.05
C LEU A 329 0.58 -1.74 -15.48
N PHE A 330 1.58 -2.57 -15.83
CA PHE A 330 2.93 -2.39 -15.29
C PHE A 330 3.59 -1.12 -15.81
N SER A 331 3.46 -0.87 -17.12
CA SER A 331 4.00 0.32 -17.77
C SER A 331 3.30 1.59 -17.27
N GLN A 332 1.97 1.55 -17.11
CA GLN A 332 1.21 2.68 -16.57
C GLN A 332 1.58 2.97 -15.11
N ARG A 333 1.77 1.95 -14.28
CA ARG A 333 2.23 2.13 -12.90
C ARG A 333 3.63 2.72 -12.83
N HIS A 334 4.55 2.27 -13.68
CA HIS A 334 5.88 2.87 -13.78
C HIS A 334 5.78 4.38 -14.08
N TYR A 335 5.00 4.75 -15.10
CA TYR A 335 4.80 6.14 -15.47
C TYR A 335 4.18 6.98 -14.33
N GLN A 336 3.18 6.46 -13.63
CA GLN A 336 2.51 7.16 -12.52
C GLN A 336 3.45 7.40 -11.33
N ILE A 337 4.27 6.40 -10.99
CA ILE A 337 5.26 6.51 -9.93
C ILE A 337 6.32 7.55 -10.32
N ASP A 338 6.86 7.48 -11.54
CA ASP A 338 7.86 8.44 -12.03
C ASP A 338 7.32 9.88 -12.06
N GLN A 339 6.07 10.09 -12.50
CA GLN A 339 5.40 11.39 -12.40
C GLN A 339 5.33 11.92 -10.97
N THR A 340 4.97 11.04 -10.02
CA THR A 340 4.88 11.40 -8.60
C THR A 340 6.25 11.80 -8.05
N VAL A 341 7.28 11.01 -8.34
CA VAL A 341 8.67 11.29 -7.94
C VAL A 341 9.16 12.60 -8.54
N ARG A 342 8.98 12.81 -9.84
CA ARG A 342 9.42 14.04 -10.53
C ARG A 342 8.71 15.28 -10.03
N LYS A 343 7.39 15.22 -9.78
CA LYS A 343 6.63 16.33 -9.19
C LYS A 343 7.27 16.77 -7.88
N GLN A 344 7.64 15.82 -7.03
CA GLN A 344 8.21 16.11 -5.71
C GLN A 344 9.66 16.54 -5.80
N CYS A 345 10.46 15.93 -6.66
CA CYS A 345 11.81 16.41 -6.95
C CYS A 345 11.82 17.84 -7.48
N LYS A 346 10.84 18.24 -8.31
CA LYS A 346 10.70 19.62 -8.77
C LYS A 346 10.36 20.58 -7.63
N ASN A 347 9.50 20.17 -6.70
CA ASN A 347 9.17 20.97 -5.51
C ASN A 347 10.40 21.17 -4.62
N TYR A 348 11.17 20.10 -4.38
CA TYR A 348 12.44 20.15 -3.66
C TYR A 348 13.47 21.05 -4.36
N ALA A 349 13.71 20.83 -5.65
CA ALA A 349 14.72 21.56 -6.43
C ALA A 349 14.42 23.07 -6.53
N ASN A 350 13.16 23.48 -6.48
CA ASN A 350 12.81 24.90 -6.53
C ASN A 350 12.90 25.61 -5.17
N ASN A 351 13.17 24.90 -4.07
CA ASN A 351 13.13 25.46 -2.73
C ASN A 351 14.47 25.31 -2.00
N THR A 352 15.23 26.40 -1.92
CA THR A 352 16.53 26.43 -1.24
C THR A 352 16.46 26.08 0.25
N VAL A 353 15.37 26.45 0.95
CA VAL A 353 15.20 26.12 2.37
C VAL A 353 15.05 24.61 2.57
N LEU A 354 14.25 23.97 1.71
CA LEU A 354 14.12 22.51 1.73
C LEU A 354 15.47 21.85 1.43
N ARG A 355 16.20 22.27 0.38
CA ARG A 355 17.53 21.73 0.09
C ARG A 355 18.48 21.81 1.28
N GLN A 356 18.56 22.96 1.93
CA GLN A 356 19.40 23.12 3.11
C GLN A 356 18.95 22.19 4.24
N TYR A 357 17.65 22.08 4.51
CA TYR A 357 17.14 21.16 5.52
C TYR A 357 17.50 19.70 5.21
N PHE A 358 17.29 19.23 3.98
CA PHE A 358 17.56 17.84 3.63
C PHE A 358 19.04 17.48 3.59
N ALA A 359 19.90 18.41 3.18
CA ALA A 359 21.35 18.23 3.31
C ALA A 359 21.77 18.04 4.78
N LEU A 360 21.13 18.73 5.72
CA LEU A 360 21.36 18.52 7.15
C LEU A 360 20.86 17.15 7.62
N VAL A 361 19.65 16.76 7.21
CA VAL A 361 19.04 15.46 7.53
C VAL A 361 19.94 14.32 7.05
N GLU A 362 20.43 14.39 5.82
CA GLU A 362 21.34 13.40 5.24
C GLU A 362 22.65 13.34 6.02
N ARG A 363 23.28 14.50 6.26
CA ARG A 363 24.52 14.56 7.02
C ARG A 363 24.37 13.98 8.42
N PHE A 364 23.29 14.30 9.12
CA PHE A 364 22.99 13.76 10.46
C PHE A 364 22.76 12.25 10.41
N ASN A 365 21.99 11.76 9.44
CA ASN A 365 21.66 10.35 9.35
C ASN A 365 22.87 9.47 8.97
N ASN A 366 23.83 10.01 8.23
CA ASN A 366 25.05 9.31 7.84
C ASN A 366 26.08 9.27 8.99
N ASP A 367 26.28 10.39 9.68
CA ASP A 367 27.41 10.54 10.61
C ASP A 367 27.04 10.38 12.09
N ILE A 368 25.79 10.68 12.46
CA ILE A 368 25.37 10.85 13.87
C ILE A 368 24.32 9.82 14.31
N LYS A 369 23.34 9.52 13.44
CA LYS A 369 22.21 8.64 13.77
C LYS A 369 22.69 7.30 14.33
N GLY A 370 22.04 6.86 15.41
CA GLY A 370 22.31 5.57 16.05
C GLY A 370 23.57 5.55 16.92
N GLN A 371 24.34 6.64 16.99
CA GLN A 371 25.50 6.74 17.87
C GLN A 371 25.16 7.57 19.12
N PHE A 372 25.59 7.09 20.29
CA PHE A 372 25.40 7.78 21.57
C PHE A 372 26.31 9.01 21.63
N PRO A 373 25.82 10.22 22.03
CA PRO A 373 24.59 10.49 22.82
C PRO A 373 23.31 10.79 22.02
N PHE A 374 23.33 10.68 20.69
CA PHE A 374 22.17 10.82 19.80
C PHE A 374 21.41 9.50 19.60
N ALA A 375 21.61 8.55 20.52
CA ALA A 375 20.88 7.30 20.61
C ALA A 375 20.43 7.08 22.06
N LYS A 376 19.52 6.13 22.26
CA LYS A 376 19.05 5.77 23.60
C LYS A 376 20.17 5.09 24.39
N TYR A 377 20.35 5.51 25.64
CA TYR A 377 21.34 4.92 26.55
C TYR A 377 21.23 3.39 26.70
N ASN A 378 20.01 2.84 26.77
CA ASN A 378 19.74 1.41 27.00
C ASN A 378 19.75 0.53 25.73
N ASP A 379 20.27 1.03 24.60
CA ASP A 379 20.37 0.22 23.39
C ASP A 379 21.46 -0.86 23.52
N LYS A 380 21.14 -2.10 23.16
CA LYS A 380 22.05 -3.26 23.32
C LYS A 380 23.25 -3.20 22.36
N GLN A 381 23.12 -2.49 21.25
CA GLN A 381 24.16 -2.31 20.23
C GLN A 381 24.74 -0.89 20.25
N ARG A 382 24.79 -0.27 21.44
CA ARG A 382 25.26 1.11 21.60
C ARG A 382 26.69 1.28 21.06
N ILE A 383 26.84 2.24 20.14
CA ILE A 383 28.14 2.71 19.65
C ILE A 383 28.26 4.17 20.08
N ASP A 384 29.31 4.51 20.80
CA ASP A 384 29.58 5.88 21.21
C ASP A 384 30.19 6.66 20.03
N ILE A 385 29.68 7.87 19.77
CA ILE A 385 30.24 8.72 18.70
C ILE A 385 31.66 9.13 19.04
N LYS A 386 32.56 9.08 18.07
CA LYS A 386 33.93 9.58 18.26
C LYS A 386 33.91 11.11 18.38
N PRO A 387 34.63 11.72 19.35
CA PRO A 387 34.67 13.18 19.52
C PRO A 387 35.01 13.94 18.25
N LYS A 388 35.91 13.40 17.42
CA LYS A 388 36.28 14.03 16.14
C LYS A 388 35.14 14.07 15.13
N VAL A 389 34.34 13.00 15.03
CA VAL A 389 33.17 12.96 14.13
C VAL A 389 32.13 13.99 14.58
N LEU A 390 31.90 14.10 15.89
CA LEU A 390 30.99 15.11 16.42
C LEU A 390 31.50 16.53 16.17
N ASP A 391 32.80 16.76 16.38
CA ASP A 391 33.46 18.04 16.11
C ASP A 391 33.34 18.47 14.64
N ASP A 392 33.61 17.55 13.71
CA ASP A 392 33.45 17.78 12.27
C ASP A 392 32.00 18.10 11.90
N PHE A 393 31.04 17.32 12.43
CA PHE A 393 29.61 17.57 12.21
C PHE A 393 29.17 18.94 12.72
N ILE A 394 29.56 19.32 13.95
CA ILE A 394 29.17 20.61 14.54
C ILE A 394 29.84 21.79 13.83
N THR A 395 31.08 21.62 13.38
CA THR A 395 31.79 22.62 12.56
C THR A 395 31.08 22.84 11.22
N ASP A 396 30.75 21.76 10.51
CA ASP A 396 29.99 21.84 9.26
C ASP A 396 28.58 22.38 9.49
N TYR A 397 27.93 21.98 10.60
CA TYR A 397 26.64 22.51 11.02
C TYR A 397 26.66 24.03 11.06
N GLN A 398 27.62 24.60 11.78
CA GLN A 398 27.74 26.04 11.93
C GLN A 398 28.11 26.74 10.64
N LYS A 399 28.96 26.13 9.82
CA LYS A 399 29.39 26.71 8.55
C LYS A 399 28.24 26.83 7.55
N ASN A 400 27.42 25.78 7.42
CA ASN A 400 26.46 25.67 6.32
C ASN A 400 25.01 25.93 6.75
N TRP A 401 24.66 25.82 8.04
CA TRP A 401 23.28 25.92 8.53
C TRP A 401 23.08 26.86 9.73
N GLY A 402 24.02 26.83 10.67
CA GLY A 402 23.97 27.63 11.91
C GLY A 402 24.39 29.09 11.74
N LYS A 403 25.24 29.38 10.75
CA LYS A 403 25.60 30.75 10.33
C LYS A 403 24.96 31.06 8.99
N ALA A 404 24.57 32.32 8.87
CA ALA A 404 23.71 32.74 7.81
C ALA A 404 24.42 33.10 6.50
N GLU A 405 23.99 32.50 5.40
CA GLU A 405 23.92 33.26 4.15
C GLU A 405 22.92 34.42 4.35
N ASN A 406 23.35 35.67 4.09
CA ASN A 406 22.50 36.86 4.18
C ASN A 406 21.83 37.15 5.55
N GLY A 407 22.38 36.66 6.65
CA GLY A 407 21.89 36.95 8.02
C GLY A 407 20.75 36.08 8.57
N LYS A 408 20.25 35.07 7.85
CA LYS A 408 19.27 34.07 8.33
C LYS A 408 19.86 32.66 8.51
N SER A 409 19.66 32.02 9.65
CA SER A 409 19.99 30.59 9.88
C SER A 409 18.99 29.67 9.18
N LEU A 410 19.34 28.37 9.03
CA LEU A 410 18.38 27.37 8.55
C LEU A 410 17.10 27.38 9.39
N LEU A 411 17.21 27.41 10.73
CA LEU A 411 16.05 27.44 11.62
C LEU A 411 15.10 28.59 11.28
N SER A 412 15.62 29.81 11.15
CA SER A 412 14.80 31.00 10.84
C SER A 412 14.19 30.95 9.43
N SER A 413 14.92 30.41 8.45
CA SER A 413 14.43 30.25 7.09
C SER A 413 13.32 29.19 7.02
N LEU A 414 13.47 28.12 7.81
CA LEU A 414 12.50 27.02 7.92
C LEU A 414 11.21 27.46 8.62
N GLU A 415 11.32 28.20 9.73
CA GLU A 415 10.17 28.80 10.42
C GLU A 415 9.36 29.71 9.49
N ASN A 416 10.05 30.58 8.71
CA ASN A 416 9.39 31.45 7.73
C ASN A 416 8.72 30.66 6.60
N TYR A 417 9.37 29.60 6.11
CA TYR A 417 8.81 28.74 5.07
C TYR A 417 7.55 28.03 5.55
N LEU A 418 7.57 27.45 6.76
CA LEU A 418 6.44 26.71 7.32
C LEU A 418 5.29 27.63 7.73
N ALA A 419 5.56 28.86 8.19
CA ALA A 419 4.52 29.87 8.42
C ALA A 419 3.72 30.22 7.14
N GLN A 420 4.37 30.13 5.97
CA GLN A 420 3.72 30.34 4.67
C GLN A 420 3.09 29.06 4.11
N ASN A 421 3.33 27.89 4.73
CA ASN A 421 2.88 26.57 4.28
C ASN A 421 2.40 25.69 5.47
N PRO A 422 1.30 26.06 6.15
CA PRO A 422 0.91 25.49 7.45
C PRO A 422 0.34 24.06 7.45
N GLN A 423 0.28 23.37 6.29
CA GLN A 423 -0.32 22.03 6.16
C GLN A 423 0.66 20.86 6.46
N ALA A 424 1.94 21.16 6.67
CA ALA A 424 2.97 20.16 6.96
C ALA A 424 2.95 19.71 8.44
N ASP A 425 3.46 18.50 8.75
CA ASP A 425 3.85 18.05 10.11
C ASP A 425 5.09 18.84 10.60
N SER A 426 4.87 20.15 10.68
CA SER A 426 5.86 21.24 10.68
C SER A 426 6.67 21.28 11.97
N ASP A 427 6.07 20.81 13.06
CA ASP A 427 6.64 20.87 14.40
C ASP A 427 7.86 19.95 14.52
N ASN A 428 7.85 18.79 13.87
CA ASN A 428 8.93 17.81 13.97
C ASN A 428 10.25 18.34 13.38
N TRP A 429 10.18 19.11 12.29
CA TRP A 429 11.34 19.69 11.62
C TRP A 429 11.96 20.83 12.40
N ILE A 430 11.12 21.78 12.82
CA ILE A 430 11.55 22.91 13.63
C ILE A 430 12.17 22.36 14.91
N ASN A 431 11.52 21.38 15.56
CA ASN A 431 12.06 20.76 16.77
C ASN A 431 13.39 20.04 16.53
N PHE A 432 13.56 19.34 15.40
CA PHE A 432 14.84 18.72 15.04
C PHE A 432 15.95 19.75 14.89
N VAL A 433 15.77 20.75 14.01
CA VAL A 433 16.77 21.80 13.76
C VAL A 433 17.06 22.58 15.03
N LYS A 434 16.03 22.94 15.81
CA LYS A 434 16.17 23.67 17.07
C LYS A 434 17.02 22.91 18.09
N LYS A 435 16.87 21.59 18.20
CA LYS A 435 17.69 20.78 19.11
C LYS A 435 19.16 20.73 18.66
N ILE A 436 19.41 20.59 17.35
CA ILE A 436 20.77 20.67 16.81
C ILE A 436 21.37 22.07 17.05
N ASP A 437 20.61 23.14 16.80
CA ASP A 437 21.02 24.53 17.06
C ASP A 437 21.38 24.74 18.54
N GLN A 438 20.54 24.28 19.45
CA GLN A 438 20.79 24.37 20.90
C GLN A 438 22.06 23.62 21.29
N PHE A 439 22.24 22.40 20.78
CA PHE A 439 23.42 21.59 21.07
C PHE A 439 24.70 22.20 20.47
N ALA A 440 24.67 22.63 19.20
CA ALA A 440 25.80 23.26 18.54
C ALA A 440 26.23 24.57 19.24
N ASN A 441 25.27 25.39 19.67
CA ASN A 441 25.55 26.60 20.44
C ASN A 441 26.16 26.31 21.81
N PHE A 442 25.65 25.28 22.51
CA PHE A 442 26.25 24.81 23.76
C PHE A 442 27.68 24.32 23.52
N TYR A 443 27.88 23.46 22.52
CA TYR A 443 29.15 22.85 22.16
C TYR A 443 30.24 23.92 21.97
N GLN A 444 29.96 24.99 21.22
CA GLN A 444 30.93 26.08 21.02
C GLN A 444 31.32 26.81 22.29
N GLN A 445 30.38 26.95 23.23
CA GLN A 445 30.63 27.67 24.48
C GLN A 445 31.49 26.85 25.46
N VAL A 446 31.57 25.54 25.27
CA VAL A 446 32.33 24.62 26.15
C VAL A 446 33.58 24.03 25.49
N LEU A 447 34.01 24.60 24.36
CA LEU A 447 35.29 24.24 23.77
C LEU A 447 36.44 24.83 24.59
N GLY A 448 37.34 23.96 25.03
CA GLY A 448 38.61 24.35 25.65
C GLY A 448 39.56 25.00 24.63
N LYS A 449 40.68 25.56 25.14
CA LYS A 449 41.67 26.27 24.32
C LYS A 449 42.32 25.39 23.23
N ALA A 450 42.34 24.08 23.43
CA ALA A 450 42.88 23.11 22.46
C ALA A 450 41.82 22.62 21.45
N GLY A 451 40.60 23.16 21.48
CA GLY A 451 39.51 22.76 20.58
C GLY A 451 38.82 21.45 20.97
N ASN A 452 39.13 20.88 22.12
CA ASN A 452 38.43 19.74 22.71
C ASN A 452 37.28 20.21 23.60
N ILE A 453 36.27 19.36 23.78
CA ILE A 453 35.20 19.59 24.75
C ILE A 453 35.81 19.48 26.16
N ASP A 454 35.63 20.51 26.95
CA ASP A 454 36.08 20.58 28.34
C ASP A 454 35.06 21.38 29.15
N ILE A 455 34.32 20.68 30.02
CA ILE A 455 33.17 21.23 30.72
C ILE A 455 33.47 21.31 32.21
N THR A 456 33.55 22.52 32.75
CA THR A 456 33.52 22.73 34.19
C THR A 456 32.09 22.59 34.71
N LEU A 457 31.82 21.54 35.48
CA LEU A 457 30.53 21.31 36.11
C LEU A 457 30.49 21.91 37.52
N ASP A 458 29.50 22.76 37.80
CA ASP A 458 29.12 23.17 39.15
C ASP A 458 27.99 22.29 39.68
N VAL A 459 28.22 21.68 40.85
CA VAL A 459 27.33 20.68 41.45
C VAL A 459 26.67 21.27 42.69
N GLU A 460 25.35 21.38 42.65
CA GLU A 460 24.51 21.66 43.80
C GLU A 460 24.05 20.34 44.42
N PHE A 461 24.73 19.94 45.50
CA PHE A 461 24.36 18.78 46.30
C PHE A 461 23.13 19.06 47.16
N ASN A 462 22.39 18.00 47.55
CA ASN A 462 21.23 18.09 48.44
C ASN A 462 20.16 19.07 47.95
N ALA A 463 19.88 19.03 46.64
CA ALA A 463 18.92 19.92 46.01
C ALA A 463 17.50 19.47 46.38
N ARG A 464 16.88 20.11 47.38
CA ARG A 464 15.63 19.62 47.99
C ARG A 464 14.41 19.89 47.11
N LEU A 465 13.76 18.81 46.66
CA LEU A 465 12.40 18.83 46.14
C LEU A 465 11.42 18.41 47.23
N THR A 466 10.16 18.87 47.18
CA THR A 466 9.10 18.57 48.16
C THR A 466 8.83 17.07 48.37
N SER A 467 9.28 16.21 47.44
CA SER A 467 9.14 14.75 47.47
C SER A 467 10.43 13.99 47.83
N SER A 468 11.47 14.67 48.33
CA SER A 468 12.78 14.07 48.63
C SER A 468 12.79 13.43 50.02
N GLN A 469 12.75 12.09 50.08
CA GLN A 469 12.80 11.33 51.33
C GLN A 469 14.20 10.75 51.59
N GLY A 470 14.73 10.90 52.82
CA GLY A 470 15.95 10.23 53.29
C GLY A 470 17.28 10.90 52.96
N GLN A 471 17.29 12.06 52.29
CA GLN A 471 18.53 12.80 52.00
C GLN A 471 19.24 13.29 53.28
N ASP A 472 18.47 13.53 54.34
CA ASP A 472 18.95 13.90 55.68
C ASP A 472 19.73 12.79 56.39
N GLN A 473 19.70 11.57 55.86
CA GLN A 473 20.43 10.42 56.38
C GLN A 473 21.83 10.27 55.77
N ILE A 474 22.16 11.08 54.75
CA ILE A 474 23.43 11.02 54.01
C ILE A 474 24.37 12.09 54.55
N ILE A 475 25.54 11.67 55.04
CA ILE A 475 26.54 12.54 55.69
C ILE A 475 27.65 13.00 54.75
N GLU A 476 27.83 12.32 53.62
CA GLU A 476 28.84 12.68 52.63
C GLU A 476 28.36 12.31 51.22
N TRP A 477 28.63 13.22 50.31
CA TRP A 477 28.30 13.16 48.89
C TRP A 477 29.58 13.43 48.14
N GLN A 478 29.98 12.53 47.26
CA GLN A 478 31.17 12.71 46.44
C GLN A 478 30.84 12.41 44.99
N LEU A 479 31.04 13.41 44.13
CA LEU A 479 30.95 13.26 42.68
C LEU A 479 32.36 13.28 42.11
N ASN A 480 32.75 12.22 41.42
CA ASN A 480 34.02 12.13 40.71
C ASN A 480 33.79 12.24 39.20
N SER A 481 34.70 12.92 38.52
CA SER A 481 34.81 13.00 37.07
C SER A 481 36.26 12.71 36.69
N GLY A 482 36.54 11.49 36.23
CA GLY A 482 37.92 11.03 36.05
C GLY A 482 38.72 11.13 37.34
N ALA A 483 39.74 11.99 37.37
CA ALA A 483 40.58 12.25 38.55
C ALA A 483 40.08 13.41 39.43
N ASP A 484 39.14 14.22 38.95
CA ASP A 484 38.58 15.36 39.67
C ASP A 484 37.43 14.94 40.58
N SER A 485 37.27 15.64 41.72
CA SER A 485 36.22 15.33 42.70
C SER A 485 35.57 16.58 43.30
N ALA A 486 34.24 16.55 43.41
CA ALA A 486 33.44 17.47 44.21
C ALA A 486 32.87 16.74 45.42
N ILE A 487 32.98 17.34 46.61
CA ILE A 487 32.64 16.71 47.90
C ILE A 487 31.75 17.64 48.72
N PHE A 488 30.69 17.10 49.30
CA PHE A 488 29.81 17.80 50.24
C PHE A 488 29.55 16.94 51.49
N PRO A 489 29.59 17.52 52.70
CA PRO A 489 29.86 18.93 53.00
C PRO A 489 31.36 19.30 52.98
N ASN A 490 31.66 20.60 52.92
CA ASN A 490 33.00 21.22 53.11
C ASN A 490 34.09 20.93 52.05
N GLY A 491 33.74 20.41 50.87
CA GLY A 491 34.67 20.23 49.75
C GLY A 491 34.46 21.21 48.59
N ASN A 492 35.20 21.00 47.50
CA ASN A 492 34.95 21.68 46.23
C ASN A 492 33.60 21.21 45.66
N ARG A 493 32.89 22.10 44.96
CA ARG A 493 31.63 21.77 44.28
C ARG A 493 31.78 21.68 42.76
N ARG A 494 32.99 21.91 42.24
CA ARG A 494 33.30 21.93 40.82
C ARG A 494 34.15 20.73 40.42
N VAL A 495 33.87 20.16 39.26
CA VAL A 495 34.71 19.14 38.60
C VAL A 495 34.86 19.46 37.13
N GLN A 496 36.00 19.10 36.51
CA GLN A 496 36.11 19.10 35.05
C GLN A 496 35.61 17.78 34.47
N TRP A 497 34.96 17.86 33.32
CA TRP A 497 34.53 16.70 32.56
C TRP A 497 34.87 16.88 31.08
N GLN A 498 35.50 15.86 30.52
CA GLN A 498 35.74 15.73 29.08
C GLN A 498 35.31 14.35 28.58
N PRO A 499 35.08 14.18 27.27
CA PRO A 499 34.75 12.86 26.71
C PRO A 499 35.78 11.80 27.08
N GLY A 500 35.33 10.69 27.65
CA GLY A 500 36.16 9.59 28.18
C GLY A 500 36.29 9.58 29.70
N ASP A 501 36.01 10.68 30.39
CA ASP A 501 36.01 10.70 31.85
C ASP A 501 34.81 9.91 32.39
N ALA A 502 35.04 8.99 33.32
CA ALA A 502 33.97 8.30 34.02
C ALA A 502 33.34 9.22 35.07
N LEU A 503 32.01 9.13 35.24
CA LEU A 503 31.31 9.82 36.33
C LEU A 503 30.90 8.82 37.41
N SER A 504 31.12 9.21 38.67
CA SER A 504 30.74 8.41 39.83
C SER A 504 30.13 9.27 40.91
N LEU A 505 28.94 8.93 41.41
CA LEU A 505 28.33 9.55 42.59
C LEU A 505 28.34 8.55 43.74
N SER A 506 29.09 8.86 44.80
CA SER A 506 29.13 8.10 46.05
C SER A 506 28.34 8.83 47.14
N LEU A 507 27.46 8.10 47.81
CA LEU A 507 26.57 8.59 48.86
C LEU A 507 26.77 7.77 50.13
N ARG A 508 27.28 8.39 51.20
CA ARG A 508 27.58 7.70 52.46
C ARG A 508 26.50 7.99 53.51
N TRP A 509 25.83 6.95 53.98
CA TRP A 509 24.85 7.06 55.06
C TRP A 509 25.51 7.29 56.41
N ALA A 510 24.81 8.00 57.30
CA ALA A 510 25.26 8.21 58.68
C ALA A 510 25.41 6.86 59.40
N LYS A 511 26.50 6.66 60.14
CA LYS A 511 26.69 5.46 60.98
C LYS A 511 25.52 5.25 61.98
N GLY A 512 24.93 6.35 62.44
CA GLY A 512 23.77 6.39 63.34
C GLY A 512 22.41 6.38 62.65
N SER A 513 22.33 6.28 61.32
CA SER A 513 21.05 6.16 60.62
C SER A 513 20.37 4.82 60.98
N LYS A 514 19.04 4.86 61.12
CA LYS A 514 18.22 3.65 61.23
C LYS A 514 18.14 2.89 59.89
N PHE A 515 18.56 3.52 58.80
CA PHE A 515 18.43 3.01 57.45
C PHE A 515 19.79 2.80 56.80
N ILE A 516 19.92 1.73 56.03
CA ILE A 516 21.11 1.41 55.23
C ILE A 516 20.73 1.15 53.77
N PRO A 517 21.57 1.52 52.79
CA PRO A 517 21.35 1.17 51.38
C PRO A 517 21.27 -0.35 51.18
N LEU A 518 20.37 -0.78 50.30
CA LEU A 518 20.21 -2.18 49.89
C LEU A 518 20.72 -2.40 48.47
N ASN A 519 21.28 -3.58 48.22
CA ASN A 519 21.75 -4.03 46.91
C ASN A 519 20.70 -4.96 46.22
N GLY A 520 20.78 -5.13 44.91
CA GLY A 520 19.99 -6.14 44.17
C GLY A 520 18.55 -5.77 43.80
N TYR A 521 18.10 -4.56 44.13
CA TYR A 521 16.79 -4.03 43.71
C TYR A 521 16.92 -3.26 42.39
N GLN A 522 15.92 -3.35 41.50
CA GLN A 522 15.81 -2.79 40.13
C GLN A 522 16.42 -1.39 39.92
N SER A 523 17.75 -1.29 39.95
CA SER A 523 18.39 0.00 40.14
C SER A 523 19.90 -0.13 39.89
N PRO A 524 20.53 0.86 39.22
CA PRO A 524 21.89 0.75 38.70
C PRO A 524 22.98 0.95 39.77
N GLN A 525 22.64 1.19 41.03
CA GLN A 525 23.64 1.41 42.08
C GLN A 525 24.34 0.12 42.52
N HIS A 526 25.61 0.28 42.88
CA HIS A 526 26.37 -0.69 43.64
C HIS A 526 26.42 -0.24 45.11
N VAL A 527 26.18 -1.15 46.05
CA VAL A 527 26.34 -0.88 47.49
C VAL A 527 27.58 -1.60 47.99
N GLU A 528 28.49 -0.85 48.61
CA GLU A 528 29.70 -1.38 49.22
C GLU A 528 29.36 -2.16 50.52
N PRO A 529 29.74 -3.44 50.66
CA PRO A 529 29.35 -4.30 51.78
C PRO A 529 29.70 -3.78 53.18
N ASP A 530 30.77 -2.99 53.32
CA ASP A 530 31.33 -2.60 54.62
C ASP A 530 31.14 -1.11 55.00
N SER A 531 30.65 -0.26 54.09
CA SER A 531 30.75 1.20 54.23
C SER A 531 29.40 1.94 54.27
N SER A 532 28.26 1.26 54.04
CA SER A 532 26.94 1.90 53.87
C SER A 532 26.96 2.99 52.77
N VAL A 533 27.79 2.79 51.74
CA VAL A 533 27.92 3.68 50.59
C VAL A 533 27.15 3.11 49.40
N ALA A 534 26.24 3.91 48.85
CA ALA A 534 25.66 3.65 47.53
C ALA A 534 26.45 4.42 46.47
N ARG A 535 26.85 3.73 45.39
CA ARG A 535 27.60 4.31 44.28
C ARG A 535 26.85 4.13 42.96
N PHE A 536 26.80 5.19 42.17
CA PHE A 536 26.29 5.21 40.80
C PHE A 536 27.43 5.51 39.85
N ASP A 537 27.69 4.63 38.89
CA ASP A 537 28.85 4.74 37.99
C ASP A 537 28.43 4.72 36.52
N THR A 538 29.08 5.56 35.71
CA THR A 538 29.04 5.54 34.26
C THR A 538 30.44 5.67 33.68
N LYS A 539 30.76 4.85 32.66
CA LYS A 539 32.12 4.72 32.11
C LYS A 539 32.21 4.91 30.60
N GLY A 540 31.10 5.20 29.92
CA GLY A 540 31.11 5.43 28.48
C GLY A 540 31.84 6.73 28.11
N GLN A 541 32.15 6.87 26.82
CA GLN A 541 32.85 8.05 26.30
C GLN A 541 32.08 9.35 26.56
N TRP A 542 30.76 9.25 26.72
CA TRP A 542 29.85 10.36 26.95
C TRP A 542 29.11 10.23 28.28
N SER A 543 29.80 9.82 29.35
CA SER A 543 29.24 9.53 30.69
C SER A 543 28.32 10.63 31.27
N LEU A 544 28.58 11.91 31.00
CA LEU A 544 27.69 13.02 31.37
C LEU A 544 26.31 12.90 30.70
N PHE A 545 26.27 12.56 29.41
CA PHE A 545 25.02 12.35 28.69
C PHE A 545 24.34 11.05 29.12
N GLU A 546 25.10 10.05 29.57
CA GLU A 546 24.52 8.84 30.19
C GLU A 546 23.73 9.24 31.44
N TRP A 547 24.31 10.06 32.31
CA TRP A 547 23.59 10.58 33.48
C TRP A 547 22.39 11.44 33.13
N LEU A 548 22.48 12.30 32.11
CA LEU A 548 21.35 13.14 31.70
C LEU A 548 20.19 12.32 31.14
N GLN A 549 20.46 11.24 30.42
CA GLN A 549 19.41 10.35 29.91
C GLN A 549 18.87 9.40 31.00
N GLN A 550 19.72 8.92 31.91
CA GLN A 550 19.36 7.90 32.90
C GLN A 550 18.74 8.48 34.18
N TYR A 551 19.26 9.61 34.65
CA TYR A 551 18.87 10.24 35.93
C TYR A 551 18.22 11.62 35.75
N GLY A 552 18.15 12.15 34.53
CA GLY A 552 17.62 13.50 34.27
C GLY A 552 16.15 13.70 34.61
N LEU A 553 15.85 14.71 35.43
CA LEU A 553 14.51 15.17 35.77
C LEU A 553 14.11 16.34 34.87
N GLN A 554 13.62 16.03 33.66
CA GLN A 554 13.40 17.04 32.62
C GLN A 554 12.33 18.08 32.98
N SER A 555 11.26 17.70 33.69
CA SER A 555 10.12 18.57 34.03
C SER A 555 10.46 19.73 34.97
N ILE A 556 11.57 19.64 35.70
CA ILE A 556 12.03 20.64 36.67
C ILE A 556 13.36 21.30 36.27
N SER A 557 13.95 20.84 35.17
CA SER A 557 15.18 21.42 34.64
C SER A 557 14.91 22.80 34.06
N THR A 558 15.88 23.71 34.22
CA THR A 558 15.78 25.10 33.76
C THR A 558 16.82 25.36 32.68
N SER A 559 16.78 26.53 32.04
CA SER A 559 17.83 26.92 31.09
C SER A 559 19.24 27.03 31.69
N ARG A 560 19.37 27.02 33.03
CA ARG A 560 20.65 27.19 33.74
C ARG A 560 21.16 25.93 34.44
N LYS A 561 20.29 24.96 34.72
CA LYS A 561 20.61 23.78 35.54
C LYS A 561 19.85 22.55 35.08
N ASN A 562 20.55 21.41 35.00
CA ASN A 562 19.94 20.10 34.86
C ASN A 562 19.76 19.47 36.24
N TRP A 563 18.58 18.93 36.52
CA TRP A 563 18.32 18.20 37.74
C TRP A 563 18.49 16.71 37.51
N LEU A 564 19.19 16.03 38.41
CA LEU A 564 19.41 14.60 38.37
C LEU A 564 18.83 13.95 39.62
N GLY A 565 18.03 12.90 39.44
CA GLY A 565 17.36 12.14 40.48
C GLY A 565 17.90 10.71 40.58
N PHE A 566 18.43 10.36 41.74
CA PHE A 566 18.96 9.06 42.07
C PHE A 566 18.06 8.39 43.11
N SER A 567 17.83 7.09 42.95
CA SER A 567 16.96 6.31 43.82
C SER A 567 17.77 5.23 44.52
N VAL A 568 17.74 5.21 45.84
CA VAL A 568 18.43 4.19 46.66
C VAL A 568 17.40 3.53 47.56
N PRO A 569 17.04 2.25 47.32
CA PRO A 569 16.27 1.46 48.26
C PRO A 569 17.03 1.32 49.57
N VAL A 570 16.37 1.58 50.69
CA VAL A 570 16.97 1.48 52.01
C VAL A 570 16.20 0.52 52.90
N GLY A 571 16.91 -0.27 53.69
CA GLY A 571 16.38 -1.23 54.66
C GLY A 571 16.59 -0.74 56.08
N ILE A 572 15.85 -1.30 57.03
CA ILE A 572 16.06 -1.02 58.46
C ILE A 572 17.29 -1.79 58.92
N LYS A 573 18.24 -1.08 59.54
CA LYS A 573 19.44 -1.69 60.13
C LYS A 573 19.03 -2.64 61.25
N THR A 574 19.09 -3.95 61.00
CA THR A 574 18.77 -5.00 61.98
C THR A 574 20.05 -5.39 62.74
N PRO A 575 19.98 -5.57 64.08
CA PRO A 575 21.08 -6.20 64.81
C PRO A 575 21.19 -7.65 64.35
N SER A 576 22.40 -8.02 63.92
CA SER A 576 22.72 -9.28 63.26
C SER A 576 22.49 -10.49 64.15
N THR A 577 21.35 -11.16 63.97
CA THR A 577 21.19 -12.59 64.20
C THR A 577 20.18 -13.16 63.20
N GLU A 578 20.69 -14.08 62.38
CA GLU A 578 19.97 -15.09 61.59
C GLU A 578 19.35 -14.70 60.23
N THR A 579 19.88 -15.41 59.21
CA THR A 579 19.32 -15.78 57.91
C THR A 579 19.22 -14.72 56.80
N GLU A 580 19.93 -15.01 55.70
CA GLU A 580 19.97 -14.32 54.41
C GLU A 580 18.61 -14.37 53.68
N GLU A 581 17.58 -13.71 54.21
CA GLU A 581 16.39 -13.38 53.41
C GLU A 581 16.55 -11.99 52.76
N PRO A 582 16.12 -11.80 51.50
CA PRO A 582 16.21 -10.51 50.82
C PRO A 582 15.38 -9.46 51.57
N GLN A 583 16.06 -8.48 52.18
CA GLN A 583 15.42 -7.43 52.99
C GLN A 583 14.48 -6.57 52.15
N THR A 584 13.17 -6.67 52.37
CA THR A 584 12.19 -5.77 51.75
C THR A 584 12.54 -4.30 52.01
N PRO A 585 12.60 -3.42 51.00
CA PRO A 585 12.92 -2.01 51.20
C PRO A 585 11.93 -1.33 52.13
N ALA A 586 12.43 -0.60 53.14
CA ALA A 586 11.59 0.21 54.03
C ALA A 586 11.00 1.43 53.29
N TYR A 587 11.82 2.06 52.44
CA TYR A 587 11.38 3.05 51.45
C TYR A 587 12.49 3.24 50.39
N ILE A 588 12.20 4.04 49.36
CA ILE A 588 13.20 4.46 48.36
C ILE A 588 13.65 5.88 48.72
N SER A 589 14.91 6.03 49.11
CA SER A 589 15.52 7.34 49.29
C SER A 589 15.67 8.03 47.94
N ARG A 590 15.11 9.24 47.82
CA ARG A 590 15.13 10.04 46.58
C ARG A 590 16.14 11.16 46.73
N ILE A 591 17.26 10.97 46.06
CA ILE A 591 18.42 11.85 46.09
C ILE A 591 18.41 12.74 44.85
N ASN A 592 18.55 14.05 45.03
CA ASN A 592 18.57 15.00 43.93
C ASN A 592 19.83 15.88 44.00
N ILE A 593 20.48 16.06 42.86
CA ILE A 593 21.52 17.06 42.65
C ILE A 593 21.13 17.93 41.45
N ALA A 594 21.60 19.17 41.42
CA ALA A 594 21.53 19.99 40.22
C ALA A 594 22.94 20.24 39.68
N VAL A 595 23.14 20.06 38.38
CA VAL A 595 24.41 20.28 37.70
C VAL A 595 24.26 21.40 36.68
N SER A 596 25.31 22.21 36.52
CA SER A 596 25.37 23.25 35.50
C SER A 596 26.78 23.35 34.92
N ALA A 597 26.88 23.55 33.62
CA ALA A 597 28.14 23.90 32.98
C ALA A 597 28.45 25.38 33.27
N ILE A 598 29.69 25.65 33.67
CA ILE A 598 30.21 27.02 33.82
C ILE A 598 30.92 27.39 32.53
N ILE A 599 30.56 28.53 31.97
CA ILE A 599 31.25 29.16 30.85
C ILE A 599 31.62 30.60 31.21
N ALA A 600 32.63 31.16 30.54
CA ALA A 600 32.95 32.58 30.64
C ALA A 600 32.20 33.36 29.55
N ASP A 601 31.57 34.48 29.92
CA ASP A 601 31.01 35.42 28.96
C ASP A 601 32.11 36.29 28.29
N ALA A 602 31.73 37.14 27.34
CA ALA A 602 32.66 38.02 26.61
C ALA A 602 33.44 38.99 27.52
N ASN A 603 32.99 39.21 28.76
CA ASN A 603 33.63 40.06 29.76
C ASN A 603 34.34 39.24 30.86
N GLY A 604 34.46 37.92 30.69
CA GLY A 604 35.09 37.01 31.65
C GLY A 604 34.24 36.70 32.88
N ARG A 605 32.94 37.02 32.89
CA ARG A 605 32.03 36.66 33.99
C ARG A 605 31.53 35.24 33.82
N GLU A 606 31.45 34.50 34.93
CA GLU A 606 30.91 33.15 34.94
C GLU A 606 29.40 33.17 34.65
N LYS A 607 28.98 32.31 33.72
CA LYS A 607 27.58 32.06 33.38
C LYS A 607 27.31 30.57 33.48
N HIS A 608 26.20 30.23 34.15
CA HIS A 608 25.73 28.86 34.26
C HIS A 608 24.79 28.52 33.11
N LEU A 609 25.01 27.35 32.51
CA LEU A 609 24.19 26.79 31.44
C LEU A 609 23.77 25.37 31.81
N ALA A 610 22.53 25.03 31.45
CA ALA A 610 22.14 23.63 31.39
C ALA A 610 22.82 22.95 30.19
N VAL A 611 23.29 21.73 30.39
CA VAL A 611 23.74 20.83 29.33
C VAL A 611 22.51 20.33 28.57
N PRO A 612 22.47 20.43 27.23
CA PRO A 612 21.35 19.93 26.44
C PRO A 612 21.15 18.42 26.64
N SER A 613 20.01 18.05 27.24
CA SER A 613 19.66 16.67 27.59
C SER A 613 18.77 15.97 26.56
N LEU A 614 18.09 16.73 25.70
CA LEU A 614 17.16 16.22 24.69
C LEU A 614 17.77 16.32 23.29
N LEU A 615 18.65 15.39 22.96
CA LEU A 615 19.26 15.28 21.63
C LEU A 615 18.31 14.54 20.66
N PRO A 616 18.31 14.87 19.37
CA PRO A 616 17.49 14.16 18.40
C PRO A 616 18.06 12.75 18.15
N PHE A 617 17.19 11.75 18.06
CA PHE A 617 17.59 10.38 17.74
C PHE A 617 17.50 10.05 16.25
N PHE A 618 16.73 10.83 15.50
CA PHE A 618 16.59 10.73 14.05
C PHE A 618 16.25 12.11 13.49
N ALA A 619 16.53 12.30 12.20
CA ALA A 619 16.17 13.49 11.45
C ALA A 619 14.89 13.22 10.62
N PRO A 620 13.83 14.04 10.74
CA PRO A 620 12.59 13.87 9.94
C PRO A 620 12.79 14.20 8.46
N GLY A 621 12.13 13.49 7.53
CA GLY A 621 12.19 13.80 6.08
C GLY A 621 11.12 14.81 5.59
N LEU A 622 10.75 14.86 4.29
CA LEU A 622 9.74 15.77 3.65
C LEU A 622 8.35 15.65 4.31
N PRO A 623 7.55 16.72 4.50
CA PRO A 623 6.19 16.59 5.00
C PRO A 623 5.32 16.12 3.83
N ASP A 624 4.13 15.64 4.13
CA ASP A 624 3.13 15.34 3.09
C ASP A 624 2.80 16.64 2.35
N GLY A 625 3.40 16.84 1.17
CA GLY A 625 3.01 17.91 0.27
C GLY A 625 1.63 17.57 -0.31
N ASP A 626 0.67 18.47 -0.12
CA ASP A 626 -0.71 18.37 -0.58
C ASP A 626 -0.86 17.57 -1.90
N THR A 627 -1.60 16.46 -1.80
CA THR A 627 -2.28 15.82 -2.93
C THR A 627 -3.60 16.51 -3.21
#